data_AF-A0A7X8GXA0-F1
#
_entry.id   AF-A0A7X8GXA0-F1
#
_cell.length_a   1.000
_cell.length_b   1.000
_cell.length_c   1.000
_cell.angle_alpha   90.00
_cell.angle_beta   90.00
_cell.angle_gamma   90.00
#
_symmetry.space_group_name_H-M   'P 1'
#
loop_
_entity.id
_entity.type
_entity.pdbx_description
1 polymer ?
#
loop_
_entity_poly.entity_id
_entity_poly.type
_entity_poly.pdbx_seq_one_letter_code
_entity_poly.pdbx_strand_id
1 'polypeptide(L)'
;MSINKAFTLFILLMFCSVAVLPQQFGPKIVKNFDQKLVKGRTMLILPAEKIPVKNADMTVFKAFKTDIQKEREWKRMVDSAIKASCFDYFEFQVKDFFLDDMKKSKDKNVVLLYYTKDYYDNYYAEIATVEPKYEILACVPINGLWLTSFDDLKLMFNMLQYQLAVNSGYYGNEAKPLYRGHKNKYEADLRQFSEKLRNKVFLFAKYEKDVKGFAKKNDKMNTYLKMNWKLTAYEMASQKDIEQRVKAGFDGFYMKPIYIYTSNPKITYNYNLFLNGRSGNVLFIHQTNGLIPPAAFKYVQERMEEWLVANMDPKQQKEFQDSKSQVRSPSPQKTTPQPVKQDKSKTQPQPVKQDKSKQQPEPVKPGKVK
;
A
#
# COMPACT_ATOMS: atom_id res chain seq x y z
N MET A 1 16.35 33.61 -26.05
CA MET A 1 15.81 33.24 -24.71
C MET A 1 16.70 33.87 -23.66
N SER A 2 16.18 34.55 -22.63
CA SER A 2 17.03 35.24 -21.65
C SER A 2 17.72 34.26 -20.69
N ILE A 3 18.90 34.62 -20.19
CA ILE A 3 19.68 33.83 -19.22
C ILE A 3 18.81 33.43 -18.02
N ASN A 4 17.99 34.34 -17.48
CA ASN A 4 17.10 34.02 -16.37
C ASN A 4 16.06 32.94 -16.74
N LYS A 5 15.50 32.94 -17.95
CA LYS A 5 14.60 31.87 -18.40
C LYS A 5 15.32 30.55 -18.62
N ALA A 6 16.57 30.57 -19.10
CA ALA A 6 17.41 29.37 -19.22
C ALA A 6 17.78 28.79 -17.85
N PHE A 7 18.12 29.64 -16.88
CA PHE A 7 18.45 29.23 -15.51
C PHE A 7 17.21 28.72 -14.77
N THR A 8 16.04 29.35 -14.91
CA THR A 8 14.78 28.82 -14.36
C THR A 8 14.41 27.48 -15.01
N LEU A 9 14.56 27.33 -16.34
CA LEU A 9 14.31 26.06 -17.02
C LEU A 9 15.32 24.98 -16.61
N PHE A 10 16.60 25.33 -16.42
CA PHE A 10 17.63 24.42 -15.93
C PHE A 10 17.36 23.97 -14.49
N ILE A 11 16.93 24.88 -13.61
CA ILE A 11 16.48 24.54 -12.26
C ILE A 11 15.22 23.65 -12.32
N LEU A 12 14.24 23.96 -13.18
CA LEU A 12 13.05 23.11 -13.36
C LEU A 12 13.43 21.72 -13.87
N LEU A 13 14.33 21.63 -14.85
CA LEU A 13 14.86 20.38 -15.38
C LEU A 13 15.67 19.60 -14.35
N MET A 14 16.42 20.28 -13.47
CA MET A 14 17.08 19.67 -12.32
C MET A 14 16.05 19.11 -11.34
N PHE A 15 15.02 19.87 -10.95
CA PHE A 15 13.95 19.37 -10.08
C PHE A 15 13.07 18.27 -10.72
N CYS A 16 12.92 18.26 -12.04
CA CYS A 16 12.25 17.19 -12.78
C CYS A 16 13.16 15.97 -13.04
N SER A 17 14.48 16.15 -13.11
CA SER A 17 15.45 15.04 -13.23
C SER A 17 15.77 14.41 -11.87
N VAL A 18 15.56 15.12 -10.75
CA VAL A 18 15.36 14.50 -9.44
C VAL A 18 13.94 13.94 -9.25
N ALA A 19 13.44 13.27 -10.30
CA ALA A 19 12.83 11.97 -10.07
C ALA A 19 13.90 11.07 -9.42
N VAL A 20 14.04 11.17 -8.08
CA VAL A 20 14.74 10.18 -7.28
C VAL A 20 13.96 8.88 -7.48
N LEU A 21 14.38 8.09 -8.47
CA LEU A 21 13.90 6.73 -8.59
C LEU A 21 14.26 6.03 -7.28
N PRO A 22 13.34 5.24 -6.68
CA PRO A 22 13.57 4.45 -5.47
C PRO A 22 14.91 3.67 -5.42
N GLN A 23 15.48 3.39 -6.60
CA GLN A 23 16.75 2.71 -6.84
C GLN A 23 17.99 3.30 -6.12
N GLN A 24 17.97 4.53 -5.59
CA GLN A 24 19.10 5.04 -4.80
C GLN A 24 19.14 4.57 -3.34
N PHE A 25 18.02 4.05 -2.80
CA PHE A 25 17.94 3.59 -1.40
C PHE A 25 17.64 2.10 -1.24
N GLY A 26 17.30 1.40 -2.33
CA GLY A 26 17.09 -0.05 -2.34
C GLY A 26 18.28 -0.83 -2.95
N PRO A 27 18.31 -2.16 -2.80
CA PRO A 27 19.25 -3.01 -3.52
C PRO A 27 19.09 -2.87 -5.04
N LYS A 28 20.15 -3.20 -5.78
CA LYS A 28 20.17 -3.12 -7.24
C LYS A 28 19.30 -4.23 -7.86
N ILE A 29 18.05 -3.87 -8.18
CA ILE A 29 17.08 -4.74 -8.87
C ILE A 29 17.53 -5.01 -10.32
N VAL A 30 17.19 -6.19 -10.85
CA VAL A 30 17.43 -6.57 -12.25
C VAL A 30 16.81 -5.54 -13.21
N LYS A 31 17.62 -5.04 -14.16
CA LYS A 31 17.16 -4.07 -15.17
C LYS A 31 16.35 -4.69 -16.31
N ASN A 32 16.53 -5.96 -16.65
CA ASN A 32 15.77 -6.63 -17.69
C ASN A 32 15.21 -7.95 -17.13
N PHE A 33 13.94 -7.98 -16.73
CA PHE A 33 13.35 -9.16 -16.09
C PHE A 33 13.00 -10.24 -17.13
N ASP A 34 13.85 -11.27 -17.25
CA ASP A 34 13.55 -12.48 -18.03
C ASP A 34 12.72 -13.47 -17.18
N GLN A 35 11.57 -13.89 -17.68
CA GLN A 35 10.72 -14.88 -17.00
C GLN A 35 11.37 -16.26 -16.83
N LYS A 36 12.46 -16.57 -17.56
CA LYS A 36 13.28 -17.78 -17.31
C LYS A 36 13.97 -17.77 -15.94
N LEU A 37 14.10 -16.61 -15.31
CA LEU A 37 14.60 -16.47 -13.93
C LEU A 37 13.58 -16.96 -12.89
N VAL A 38 12.32 -17.20 -13.28
CA VAL A 38 11.23 -17.58 -12.36
C VAL A 38 10.48 -18.85 -12.77
N LYS A 39 10.28 -19.09 -14.08
CA LYS A 39 9.44 -20.17 -14.58
C LYS A 39 9.98 -21.54 -14.20
N GLY A 40 9.16 -22.33 -13.50
CA GLY A 40 9.50 -23.70 -13.08
C GLY A 40 10.46 -23.79 -11.89
N ARG A 41 10.71 -22.68 -11.18
CA ARG A 41 11.53 -22.65 -9.95
C ARG A 41 10.63 -22.64 -8.71
N THR A 42 11.11 -23.26 -7.63
CA THR A 42 10.46 -23.24 -6.33
C THR A 42 10.97 -22.08 -5.48
N MET A 43 10.07 -21.28 -4.94
CA MET A 43 10.40 -20.23 -3.98
C MET A 43 10.61 -20.80 -2.59
N LEU A 44 11.84 -20.74 -2.09
CA LEU A 44 12.15 -21.02 -0.69
C LEU A 44 11.74 -19.81 0.15
N ILE A 45 10.87 -20.04 1.12
CA ILE A 45 10.37 -19.03 2.06
C ILE A 45 10.91 -19.39 3.44
N LEU A 46 11.50 -18.42 4.13
CA LEU A 46 12.05 -18.65 5.45
C LEU A 46 10.96 -19.04 6.50
N PRO A 47 11.31 -19.81 7.54
CA PRO A 47 10.44 -20.07 8.69
C PRO A 47 10.02 -18.79 9.43
N ALA A 48 8.94 -18.87 10.21
CA ALA A 48 8.35 -17.72 10.93
C ALA A 48 9.36 -17.07 11.91
N GLU A 49 10.24 -17.87 12.49
CA GLU A 49 11.28 -17.49 13.43
C GLU A 49 12.37 -16.62 12.80
N LYS A 50 12.45 -16.57 11.46
CA LYS A 50 13.38 -15.74 10.68
C LYS A 50 12.74 -14.44 10.19
N ILE A 51 11.43 -14.23 10.40
CA ILE A 51 10.78 -12.94 10.15
C ILE A 51 11.38 -11.91 11.12
N PRO A 52 11.73 -10.69 10.67
CA PRO A 52 12.23 -9.66 11.57
C PRO A 52 11.26 -9.39 12.73
N VAL A 53 11.78 -9.28 13.96
CA VAL A 53 10.94 -9.11 15.17
C VAL A 53 10.01 -7.89 15.09
N LYS A 54 10.42 -6.80 14.44
CA LYS A 54 9.58 -5.61 14.20
C LYS A 54 8.40 -5.86 13.23
N ASN A 55 8.43 -6.98 12.50
CA ASN A 55 7.43 -7.43 11.53
C ASN A 55 6.71 -8.71 11.97
N ALA A 56 7.00 -9.26 13.16
CA ALA A 56 6.46 -10.51 13.64
C ALA A 56 5.76 -10.35 15.00
N ASP A 57 4.44 -10.52 15.02
CA ASP A 57 3.72 -10.83 16.24
C ASP A 57 3.76 -12.34 16.49
N MET A 58 4.73 -12.78 17.31
CA MET A 58 4.86 -14.18 17.70
C MET A 58 3.82 -14.62 18.75
N THR A 59 2.94 -13.73 19.23
CA THR A 59 1.84 -14.15 20.12
C THR A 59 0.86 -15.08 19.43
N VAL A 60 0.67 -14.91 18.12
CA VAL A 60 -0.12 -15.79 17.23
C VAL A 60 0.36 -17.25 17.34
N PHE A 61 1.65 -17.48 17.53
CA PHE A 61 2.24 -18.82 17.62
C PHE A 61 2.33 -19.40 19.04
N LYS A 62 2.00 -18.64 20.10
CA LYS A 62 2.11 -19.11 21.50
C LYS A 62 1.18 -20.28 21.84
N ALA A 63 0.12 -20.50 21.06
CA ALA A 63 -0.78 -21.64 21.24
C ALA A 63 -0.15 -22.98 20.84
N PHE A 64 0.92 -22.97 20.03
CA PHE A 64 1.56 -24.18 19.51
C PHE A 64 2.73 -24.60 20.41
N LYS A 65 2.68 -25.85 20.89
CA LYS A 65 3.61 -26.39 21.90
C LYS A 65 4.89 -26.96 21.29
N THR A 66 4.90 -27.27 20.00
CA THR A 66 6.07 -27.82 19.30
C THR A 66 6.39 -27.01 18.05
N ASP A 67 7.65 -27.00 17.63
CA ASP A 67 8.07 -26.24 16.45
C ASP A 67 7.42 -26.78 15.17
N ILE A 68 7.24 -28.11 15.07
CA ILE A 68 6.45 -28.76 14.00
C ILE A 68 5.02 -28.18 13.90
N GLN A 69 4.38 -27.81 15.01
CA GLN A 69 3.06 -27.18 14.97
C GLN A 69 3.15 -25.73 14.45
N LYS A 70 4.16 -24.97 14.87
CA LYS A 70 4.41 -23.60 14.39
C LYS A 70 4.72 -23.57 12.89
N GLU A 71 5.58 -24.46 12.42
CA GLU A 71 5.94 -24.62 11.00
C GLU A 71 4.72 -24.96 10.13
N ARG A 72 3.85 -25.88 10.60
CA ARG A 72 2.60 -26.22 9.91
C ARG A 72 1.66 -25.03 9.83
N GLU A 73 1.50 -24.30 10.93
CA GLU A 73 0.65 -23.10 10.94
C GLU A 73 1.23 -22.00 10.04
N TRP A 74 2.53 -21.75 10.10
CA TRP A 74 3.20 -20.79 9.22
C TRP A 74 3.01 -21.16 7.75
N LYS A 75 3.25 -22.43 7.38
CA LYS A 75 2.99 -22.93 6.03
C LYS A 75 1.52 -22.74 5.64
N ARG A 76 0.56 -22.98 6.54
CA ARG A 76 -0.87 -22.76 6.29
C ARG A 76 -1.20 -21.29 6.07
N MET A 77 -0.61 -20.39 6.85
CA MET A 77 -0.77 -18.94 6.70
C MET A 77 -0.21 -18.44 5.37
N VAL A 78 1.02 -18.85 5.02
CA VAL A 78 1.67 -18.51 3.74
C VAL A 78 0.87 -19.06 2.55
N ASP A 79 0.44 -20.33 2.59
CA ASP A 79 -0.42 -20.94 1.58
C ASP A 79 -1.72 -20.17 1.38
N SER A 80 -2.39 -19.81 2.48
CA SER A 80 -3.64 -19.04 2.46
C SER A 80 -3.42 -17.63 1.89
N ALA A 81 -2.34 -16.95 2.30
CA ALA A 81 -2.00 -15.60 1.85
C ALA A 81 -1.67 -15.58 0.36
N ILE A 82 -0.85 -16.52 -0.14
CA ILE A 82 -0.52 -16.64 -1.56
C ILE A 82 -1.78 -16.91 -2.38
N LYS A 83 -2.63 -17.88 -1.98
CA LYS A 83 -3.90 -18.19 -2.66
C LYS A 83 -4.84 -16.98 -2.74
N ALA A 84 -4.91 -16.18 -1.68
CA ALA A 84 -5.73 -14.97 -1.62
C ALA A 84 -5.10 -13.74 -2.31
N SER A 85 -3.78 -13.75 -2.55
CA SER A 85 -3.04 -12.68 -3.24
C SER A 85 -3.12 -12.80 -4.76
N CYS A 86 -2.64 -11.79 -5.49
CA CYS A 86 -2.40 -11.87 -6.93
C CYS A 86 -1.06 -12.52 -7.32
N PHE A 87 -0.31 -13.05 -6.35
CA PHE A 87 1.01 -13.66 -6.55
C PHE A 87 0.90 -15.06 -7.19
N ASP A 88 1.51 -15.24 -8.36
CA ASP A 88 1.30 -16.44 -9.20
C ASP A 88 2.56 -17.00 -9.89
N TYR A 89 3.75 -16.44 -9.63
CA TYR A 89 4.98 -16.82 -10.35
C TYR A 89 5.65 -18.13 -9.91
N PHE A 90 5.41 -18.62 -8.69
CA PHE A 90 6.19 -19.71 -8.11
C PHE A 90 5.34 -20.70 -7.31
N GLU A 91 5.68 -21.99 -7.42
CA GLU A 91 5.45 -22.92 -6.32
C GLU A 91 6.35 -22.53 -5.13
N PHE A 92 6.00 -22.91 -3.91
CA PHE A 92 6.77 -22.52 -2.74
C PHE A 92 7.00 -23.65 -1.73
N GLN A 93 8.12 -23.56 -1.01
CA GLN A 93 8.44 -24.40 0.13
C GLN A 93 8.86 -23.52 1.30
N VAL A 94 8.29 -23.74 2.48
CA VAL A 94 8.83 -23.19 3.72
C VAL A 94 10.06 -24.02 4.09
N LYS A 95 11.24 -23.39 4.13
CA LYS A 95 12.53 -24.06 4.39
C LYS A 95 13.55 -23.03 4.87
N ASP A 96 14.31 -23.37 5.90
CA ASP A 96 15.44 -22.54 6.33
C ASP A 96 16.62 -22.63 5.34
N PHE A 97 17.32 -21.53 5.12
CA PHE A 97 18.50 -21.48 4.25
C PHE A 97 19.47 -20.37 4.66
N PHE A 98 20.76 -20.61 4.42
CA PHE A 98 21.81 -19.60 4.58
C PHE A 98 22.11 -18.96 3.23
N LEU A 99 21.91 -17.64 3.14
CA LEU A 99 21.99 -16.89 1.88
C LEU A 99 23.34 -17.08 1.16
N ASP A 100 24.45 -17.10 1.89
CA ASP A 100 25.77 -17.24 1.29
C ASP A 100 26.06 -18.65 0.77
N ASP A 101 25.45 -19.69 1.35
CA ASP A 101 25.56 -21.05 0.83
C ASP A 101 24.68 -21.24 -0.41
N MET A 102 23.51 -20.57 -0.47
CA MET A 102 22.71 -20.52 -1.70
C MET A 102 23.45 -19.77 -2.83
N LYS A 103 24.17 -18.67 -2.52
CA LYS A 103 25.02 -17.96 -3.50
C LYS A 103 26.17 -18.82 -4.02
N LYS A 104 26.78 -19.67 -3.18
CA LYS A 104 27.86 -20.60 -3.56
C LYS A 104 27.33 -21.76 -4.40
N SER A 105 26.21 -22.36 -4.00
CA SER A 105 25.64 -23.55 -4.66
C SER A 105 25.03 -23.25 -6.03
N LYS A 106 24.53 -22.01 -6.24
CA LYS A 106 23.89 -21.55 -7.48
C LYS A 106 22.78 -22.51 -7.96
N ASP A 107 21.95 -22.99 -7.03
CA ASP A 107 20.84 -23.87 -7.38
C ASP A 107 19.86 -23.16 -8.34
N LYS A 108 19.82 -23.67 -9.58
CA LYS A 108 19.02 -23.14 -10.68
C LYS A 108 17.52 -23.40 -10.52
N ASN A 109 17.13 -24.33 -9.66
CA ASN A 109 15.74 -24.76 -9.49
C ASN A 109 15.00 -23.92 -8.44
N VAL A 110 15.68 -22.99 -7.77
CA VAL A 110 15.11 -22.21 -6.67
C VAL A 110 15.21 -20.71 -6.89
N VAL A 111 14.31 -20.00 -6.22
CA VAL A 111 14.44 -18.58 -5.88
C VAL A 111 14.24 -18.43 -4.38
N LEU A 112 14.74 -17.32 -3.82
CA LEU A 112 14.74 -17.09 -2.38
C LEU A 112 13.81 -15.94 -2.03
N LEU A 113 12.85 -16.15 -1.13
CA LEU A 113 12.14 -15.09 -0.43
C LEU A 113 12.74 -14.95 0.98
N TYR A 114 13.43 -13.84 1.21
CA TYR A 114 14.08 -13.53 2.48
C TYR A 114 13.87 -12.06 2.86
N TYR A 115 14.29 -11.73 4.08
CA TYR A 115 14.14 -10.40 4.65
C TYR A 115 15.50 -9.76 4.84
N THR A 116 15.62 -8.49 4.45
CA THR A 116 16.82 -7.68 4.69
C THR A 116 16.48 -6.50 5.59
N LYS A 117 17.54 -5.90 6.14
CA LYS A 117 17.49 -4.69 6.93
C LYS A 117 18.60 -3.75 6.45
N ASP A 118 18.28 -2.49 6.17
CA ASP A 118 19.30 -1.49 5.84
C ASP A 118 19.87 -0.79 7.10
N TYR A 119 20.83 0.10 6.88
CA TYR A 119 21.48 0.88 7.94
C TYR A 119 20.54 1.85 8.67
N TYR A 120 19.38 2.19 8.10
CA TYR A 120 18.40 3.14 8.65
C TYR A 120 17.20 2.44 9.32
N ASP A 121 17.35 1.16 9.67
CA ASP A 121 16.27 0.37 10.27
C ASP A 121 15.04 0.14 9.36
N ASN A 122 15.19 0.31 8.04
CA ASN A 122 14.18 -0.15 7.09
C ASN A 122 14.30 -1.65 6.85
N TYR A 123 13.16 -2.30 6.66
CA TYR A 123 13.04 -3.72 6.40
C TYR A 123 12.43 -3.93 5.03
N TYR A 124 12.99 -4.89 4.29
CA TYR A 124 12.53 -5.24 2.95
C TYR A 124 12.26 -6.75 2.86
N ALA A 125 11.27 -7.12 2.06
CA ALA A 125 11.13 -8.47 1.55
C ALA A 125 11.69 -8.51 0.13
N GLU A 126 12.57 -9.48 -0.12
CA GLU A 126 13.32 -9.61 -1.38
C GLU A 126 13.08 -10.98 -1.99
N ILE A 127 12.79 -11.01 -3.30
CA ILE A 127 12.86 -12.22 -4.12
C ILE A 127 14.16 -12.16 -4.91
N ALA A 128 15.03 -13.15 -4.75
CA ALA A 128 16.30 -13.24 -5.49
C ALA A 128 16.49 -14.60 -6.18
N THR A 129 17.22 -14.58 -7.29
CA THR A 129 17.85 -15.78 -7.87
C THR A 129 19.31 -15.86 -7.42
N VAL A 130 19.89 -17.06 -7.43
CA VAL A 130 21.33 -17.32 -7.24
C VAL A 130 22.04 -17.78 -8.51
N GLU A 131 21.28 -18.04 -9.58
CA GLU A 131 21.73 -18.52 -10.88
C GLU A 131 21.15 -17.63 -12.00
N PRO A 132 21.93 -17.26 -13.05
CA PRO A 132 23.34 -17.61 -13.30
C PRO A 132 24.34 -16.91 -12.35
N LYS A 133 23.86 -15.88 -11.65
CA LYS A 133 24.54 -15.15 -10.59
C LYS A 133 23.47 -14.64 -9.61
N TYR A 134 23.88 -14.20 -8.43
CA TYR A 134 22.98 -13.61 -7.45
C TYR A 134 22.40 -12.27 -7.94
N GLU A 135 21.07 -12.19 -8.08
CA GLU A 135 20.34 -10.98 -8.45
C GLU A 135 18.97 -10.90 -7.75
N ILE A 136 18.59 -9.68 -7.35
CA ILE A 136 17.29 -9.39 -6.74
C ILE A 136 16.28 -9.05 -7.83
N LEU A 137 15.25 -9.87 -7.94
CA LEU A 137 14.18 -9.81 -8.95
C LEU A 137 13.07 -8.82 -8.55
N ALA A 138 12.76 -8.79 -7.25
CA ALA A 138 11.83 -7.84 -6.64
C ALA A 138 12.26 -7.52 -5.21
N CYS A 139 12.06 -6.27 -4.81
CA CYS A 139 12.32 -5.79 -3.45
C CYS A 139 11.18 -4.86 -3.06
N VAL A 140 10.57 -5.08 -1.89
CA VAL A 140 9.47 -4.25 -1.38
C VAL A 140 9.69 -3.84 0.07
N PRO A 141 9.39 -2.59 0.45
CA PRO A 141 9.47 -2.15 1.83
C PRO A 141 8.36 -2.78 2.67
N ILE A 142 8.70 -3.36 3.81
CA ILE A 142 7.75 -4.00 4.74
C ILE A 142 7.64 -3.27 6.09
N ASN A 143 8.20 -2.06 6.21
CA ASN A 143 8.10 -1.22 7.40
C ASN A 143 6.64 -1.07 7.87
N GLY A 144 6.33 -1.54 9.08
CA GLY A 144 4.98 -1.45 9.65
C GLY A 144 3.97 -2.50 9.16
N LEU A 145 4.42 -3.53 8.43
CA LEU A 145 3.60 -4.71 8.13
C LEU A 145 3.84 -5.81 9.18
N TRP A 146 2.77 -6.39 9.72
CA TRP A 146 2.88 -7.61 10.53
C TRP A 146 2.76 -8.83 9.63
N LEU A 147 3.90 -9.42 9.23
CA LEU A 147 3.94 -10.56 8.30
C LEU A 147 3.42 -11.87 8.93
N THR A 148 3.14 -11.87 10.24
CA THR A 148 2.39 -12.91 10.95
C THR A 148 0.88 -12.62 11.02
N SER A 149 0.40 -11.59 10.32
CA SER A 149 -1.02 -11.33 10.04
C SER A 149 -1.34 -11.70 8.59
N PHE A 150 -2.45 -12.39 8.36
CA PHE A 150 -2.88 -12.82 7.03
C PHE A 150 -3.01 -11.66 6.03
N ASP A 151 -3.60 -10.54 6.43
CA ASP A 151 -3.86 -9.41 5.53
C ASP A 151 -2.59 -8.69 5.10
N ASP A 152 -1.62 -8.52 6.01
CA ASP A 152 -0.34 -7.88 5.72
C ASP A 152 0.63 -8.81 4.97
N LEU A 153 0.60 -10.11 5.25
CA LEU A 153 1.33 -11.12 4.48
C LEU A 153 0.81 -11.20 3.04
N LYS A 154 -0.52 -11.22 2.84
CA LYS A 154 -1.17 -11.12 1.53
C LYS A 154 -0.79 -9.82 0.81
N LEU A 155 -0.74 -8.70 1.52
CA LEU A 155 -0.30 -7.41 0.96
C LEU A 155 1.17 -7.46 0.52
N MET A 156 2.08 -8.04 1.31
CA MET A 156 3.48 -8.23 0.92
C MET A 156 3.59 -9.03 -0.39
N PHE A 157 2.85 -10.13 -0.53
CA PHE A 157 2.82 -10.90 -1.78
C PHE A 157 2.25 -10.09 -2.97
N ASN A 158 1.17 -9.32 -2.76
CA ASN A 158 0.65 -8.40 -3.77
C ASN A 158 1.66 -7.31 -4.19
N MET A 159 2.45 -6.80 -3.25
CA MET A 159 3.51 -5.82 -3.51
C MET A 159 4.67 -6.44 -4.30
N LEU A 160 5.07 -7.67 -3.96
CA LEU A 160 6.10 -8.42 -4.69
C LEU A 160 5.66 -8.72 -6.12
N GLN A 161 4.39 -9.14 -6.31
CA GLN A 161 3.79 -9.33 -7.62
C GLN A 161 3.80 -8.03 -8.45
N TYR A 162 3.40 -6.90 -7.84
CA TYR A 162 3.45 -5.59 -8.48
C TYR A 162 4.86 -5.22 -8.94
N GLN A 163 5.88 -5.43 -8.09
CA GLN A 163 7.28 -5.21 -8.46
C GLN A 163 7.72 -6.07 -9.65
N LEU A 164 7.45 -7.38 -9.63
CA LEU A 164 7.77 -8.29 -10.74
C LEU A 164 7.07 -7.85 -12.04
N ALA A 165 5.78 -7.51 -11.96
CA ALA A 165 5.01 -7.02 -13.11
C ALA A 165 5.59 -5.71 -13.68
N VAL A 166 5.88 -4.73 -12.83
CA VAL A 166 6.47 -3.44 -13.22
C VAL A 166 7.85 -3.63 -13.86
N ASN A 167 8.72 -4.45 -13.27
CA ASN A 167 10.05 -4.74 -13.79
C ASN A 167 10.00 -5.51 -15.12
N SER A 168 8.94 -6.28 -15.37
CA SER A 168 8.71 -6.92 -16.68
C SER A 168 8.16 -5.93 -17.73
N GLY A 169 7.30 -4.99 -17.33
CA GLY A 169 6.59 -4.09 -18.25
C GLY A 169 7.45 -2.96 -18.83
N TYR A 170 8.50 -2.52 -18.12
CA TYR A 170 9.36 -1.42 -18.55
C TYR A 170 10.25 -1.73 -19.78
N TYR A 171 10.38 -3.00 -20.19
CA TYR A 171 11.45 -3.43 -21.13
C TYR A 171 10.99 -4.10 -22.43
N GLY A 172 9.71 -3.93 -22.81
CA GLY A 172 9.30 -3.93 -24.23
C GLY A 172 8.72 -5.23 -24.82
N ASN A 173 8.61 -5.23 -26.15
CA ASN A 173 7.73 -6.15 -26.90
C ASN A 173 8.20 -7.62 -26.94
N GLU A 174 9.46 -7.91 -26.63
CA GLU A 174 10.01 -9.28 -26.72
C GLU A 174 9.46 -10.21 -25.62
N ALA A 175 8.93 -9.65 -24.53
CA ALA A 175 8.23 -10.39 -23.48
C ALA A 175 6.77 -10.78 -23.83
N LYS A 176 6.25 -10.40 -25.01
CA LYS A 176 4.81 -10.51 -25.35
C LYS A 176 4.23 -11.88 -25.77
N PRO A 177 4.96 -12.97 -26.10
CA PRO A 177 4.30 -14.16 -26.65
C PRO A 177 3.41 -14.94 -25.66
N LEU A 178 3.40 -14.59 -24.36
CA LEU A 178 2.55 -15.25 -23.35
C LEU A 178 1.17 -14.60 -23.15
N TYR A 179 0.93 -13.41 -23.73
CA TYR A 179 -0.26 -12.57 -23.52
C TYR A 179 -1.61 -13.19 -23.95
N ARG A 180 -1.61 -14.37 -24.58
CA ARG A 180 -2.80 -15.08 -25.07
C ARG A 180 -3.16 -16.35 -24.29
N GLY A 181 -2.28 -16.84 -23.41
CA GLY A 181 -2.47 -18.12 -22.71
C GLY A 181 -2.39 -18.05 -21.18
N HIS A 182 -1.55 -17.17 -20.63
CA HIS A 182 -1.37 -17.02 -19.18
C HIS A 182 -1.79 -15.63 -18.74
N LYS A 183 -2.98 -15.54 -18.14
CA LYS A 183 -3.53 -14.31 -17.59
C LYS A 183 -2.91 -14.08 -16.20
N ASN A 184 -1.79 -13.35 -16.12
CA ASN A 184 -1.19 -12.96 -14.84
C ASN A 184 -2.31 -12.38 -13.93
N LYS A 185 -2.51 -12.97 -12.75
CA LYS A 185 -3.65 -12.69 -11.86
C LYS A 185 -3.72 -11.21 -11.49
N TYR A 186 -2.56 -10.56 -11.35
CA TYR A 186 -2.43 -9.12 -11.20
C TYR A 186 -3.06 -8.31 -12.35
N GLU A 187 -2.74 -8.61 -13.62
CA GLU A 187 -3.34 -7.91 -14.77
C GLU A 187 -4.84 -8.20 -14.89
N ALA A 188 -5.26 -9.42 -14.54
CA ALA A 188 -6.66 -9.82 -14.53
C ALA A 188 -7.49 -8.93 -13.59
N ASP A 189 -7.02 -8.80 -12.36
CA ASP A 189 -7.67 -8.03 -11.31
C ASP A 189 -7.58 -6.52 -11.60
N LEU A 190 -6.49 -6.05 -12.22
CA LEU A 190 -6.31 -4.65 -12.63
C LEU A 190 -7.31 -4.27 -13.73
N ARG A 191 -7.50 -5.11 -14.75
CA ARG A 191 -8.52 -4.90 -15.80
C ARG A 191 -9.93 -4.92 -15.21
N GLN A 192 -10.23 -5.88 -14.33
CA GLN A 192 -11.54 -5.96 -13.66
C GLN A 192 -11.80 -4.75 -12.75
N PHE A 193 -10.76 -4.22 -12.09
CA PHE A 193 -10.87 -3.01 -11.28
C PHE A 193 -11.12 -1.75 -12.14
N SER A 194 -10.44 -1.65 -13.29
CA SER A 194 -10.58 -0.57 -14.25
C SER A 194 -11.96 -0.53 -14.92
N GLU A 195 -12.69 -1.64 -14.98
CA GLU A 195 -14.09 -1.66 -15.41
C GLU A 195 -14.94 -0.72 -14.54
N LYS A 196 -15.59 0.24 -15.20
CA LYS A 196 -16.43 1.26 -14.55
C LYS A 196 -15.68 2.01 -13.44
N LEU A 197 -14.38 2.29 -13.63
CA LEU A 197 -13.52 3.00 -12.66
C LEU A 197 -14.19 4.24 -12.04
N ARG A 198 -14.90 5.06 -12.83
CA ARG A 198 -15.65 6.25 -12.35
C ARG A 198 -16.69 5.95 -11.26
N ASN A 199 -17.24 4.73 -11.22
CA ASN A 199 -18.24 4.29 -10.25
C ASN A 199 -17.62 3.75 -8.95
N LYS A 200 -16.31 3.48 -8.92
CA LYS A 200 -15.59 3.08 -7.72
C LYS A 200 -15.50 4.28 -6.75
N VAL A 201 -15.28 3.99 -5.47
CA VAL A 201 -15.03 5.02 -4.44
C VAL A 201 -13.58 4.94 -3.96
N PHE A 202 -12.94 6.11 -3.80
CA PHE A 202 -11.66 6.24 -3.11
C PHE A 202 -11.88 6.53 -1.62
N LEU A 203 -11.47 5.62 -0.74
CA LEU A 203 -11.44 5.86 0.71
C LEU A 203 -10.13 6.51 1.11
N PHE A 204 -10.22 7.75 1.58
CA PHE A 204 -9.11 8.51 2.11
C PHE A 204 -9.07 8.42 3.64
N ALA A 205 -7.95 7.97 4.20
CA ALA A 205 -7.76 7.90 5.65
C ALA A 205 -7.71 9.30 6.27
N LYS A 206 -8.57 9.57 7.26
CA LYS A 206 -8.54 10.78 8.09
C LYS A 206 -7.29 10.78 8.96
N TYR A 207 -6.74 11.98 9.20
CA TYR A 207 -5.82 12.20 10.30
C TYR A 207 -6.54 11.95 11.63
N GLU A 208 -5.95 11.13 12.49
CA GLU A 208 -6.48 10.79 13.81
C GLU A 208 -6.07 11.83 14.88
N LYS A 209 -6.64 11.71 16.09
CA LYS A 209 -6.57 12.77 17.12
C LYS A 209 -5.17 13.01 17.70
N ASP A 210 -4.30 12.02 17.61
CA ASP A 210 -2.88 12.06 17.97
C ASP A 210 -2.06 12.99 17.05
N VAL A 211 -2.48 13.12 15.79
CA VAL A 211 -1.82 14.00 14.82
C VAL A 211 -2.08 15.47 15.17
N LYS A 212 -1.04 16.20 15.58
CA LYS A 212 -1.13 17.65 15.85
C LYS A 212 -1.82 18.39 14.68
N GLY A 213 -2.94 19.05 14.98
CA GLY A 213 -3.76 19.79 14.02
C GLY A 213 -4.63 18.94 13.09
N PHE A 214 -4.98 17.71 13.47
CA PHE A 214 -5.75 16.76 12.64
C PHE A 214 -7.01 17.36 12.00
N ALA A 215 -7.83 18.11 12.74
CA ALA A 215 -9.05 18.73 12.22
C ALA A 215 -8.73 19.65 11.03
N LYS A 216 -7.87 20.66 11.22
CA LYS A 216 -7.41 21.57 10.15
C LYS A 216 -6.75 20.83 8.98
N LYS A 217 -6.04 19.73 9.22
CA LYS A 217 -5.45 18.88 8.17
C LYS A 217 -6.53 18.12 7.37
N ASN A 218 -7.55 17.58 8.04
CA ASN A 218 -8.69 16.91 7.43
C ASN A 218 -9.56 17.88 6.61
N ASP A 219 -9.89 19.04 7.16
CA ASP A 219 -10.67 20.08 6.47
C ASP A 219 -9.95 20.58 5.21
N LYS A 220 -8.64 20.81 5.34
CA LYS A 220 -7.76 21.11 4.22
C LYS A 220 -7.86 19.98 3.18
N MET A 221 -7.57 18.73 3.54
CA MET A 221 -7.61 17.61 2.61
C MET A 221 -8.96 17.46 1.89
N ASN A 222 -10.08 17.55 2.61
CA ASN A 222 -11.43 17.50 2.04
C ASN A 222 -11.65 18.59 0.97
N THR A 223 -11.12 19.80 1.22
CA THR A 223 -11.21 20.92 0.28
C THR A 223 -10.42 20.65 -1.00
N TYR A 224 -9.21 20.09 -0.89
CA TYR A 224 -8.41 19.73 -2.05
C TYR A 224 -8.96 18.53 -2.83
N LEU A 225 -9.55 17.54 -2.15
CA LEU A 225 -10.23 16.43 -2.83
C LEU A 225 -11.44 16.95 -3.63
N LYS A 226 -12.29 17.83 -3.06
CA LYS A 226 -13.35 18.55 -3.81
C LYS A 226 -12.82 19.26 -5.06
N MET A 227 -11.73 20.00 -4.94
CA MET A 227 -11.18 20.80 -6.03
C MET A 227 -10.52 19.92 -7.11
N ASN A 228 -9.59 19.05 -6.72
CA ASN A 228 -8.65 18.40 -7.63
C ASN A 228 -8.99 16.94 -7.95
N TRP A 229 -9.67 16.22 -7.03
CA TRP A 229 -10.05 14.84 -7.30
C TRP A 229 -11.26 14.82 -8.25
N LYS A 230 -11.07 14.15 -9.39
CA LYS A 230 -12.02 13.96 -10.49
C LYS A 230 -12.05 12.52 -10.98
N LEU A 231 -11.07 11.68 -10.63
CA LEU A 231 -11.00 10.31 -11.14
C LEU A 231 -12.20 9.47 -10.69
N THR A 232 -12.61 9.59 -9.43
CA THR A 232 -13.69 8.81 -8.82
C THR A 232 -14.47 9.63 -7.81
N ALA A 233 -15.59 9.09 -7.31
CA ALA A 233 -16.13 9.56 -6.03
C ALA A 233 -15.13 9.26 -4.91
N TYR A 234 -15.14 10.05 -3.84
CA TYR A 234 -14.26 9.84 -2.69
C TYR A 234 -15.00 10.02 -1.36
N GLU A 235 -14.49 9.38 -0.31
CA GLU A 235 -15.00 9.46 1.05
C GLU A 235 -13.83 9.55 2.03
N MET A 236 -13.95 10.38 3.07
CA MET A 236 -12.96 10.42 4.15
C MET A 236 -13.43 9.55 5.34
N ALA A 237 -12.68 8.51 5.67
CA ALA A 237 -13.02 7.50 6.68
C ALA A 237 -11.89 7.36 7.73
N SER A 238 -12.15 6.80 8.92
CA SER A 238 -11.05 6.45 9.83
C SER A 238 -10.30 5.21 9.34
N GLN A 239 -9.08 4.97 9.82
CA GLN A 239 -8.32 3.79 9.44
C GLN A 239 -9.08 2.49 9.77
N LYS A 240 -9.73 2.44 10.94
CA LYS A 240 -10.59 1.35 11.38
C LYS A 240 -11.79 1.12 10.46
N ASP A 241 -12.46 2.18 9.99
CA ASP A 241 -13.60 2.06 9.08
C ASP A 241 -13.16 1.50 7.72
N ILE A 242 -11.99 1.93 7.22
CA ILE A 242 -11.40 1.43 5.97
C ILE A 242 -11.11 -0.07 6.09
N GLU A 243 -10.45 -0.50 7.16
CA GLU A 243 -10.15 -1.91 7.42
C GLU A 243 -11.40 -2.78 7.52
N GLN A 244 -12.46 -2.30 8.19
CA GLN A 244 -13.74 -3.00 8.27
C GLN A 244 -14.40 -3.14 6.89
N ARG A 245 -14.40 -2.08 6.08
CA ARG A 245 -14.97 -2.11 4.73
C ARG A 245 -14.17 -3.00 3.77
N VAL A 246 -12.85 -2.97 3.84
CA VAL A 246 -11.96 -3.87 3.08
C VAL A 246 -12.24 -5.33 3.44
N LYS A 247 -12.34 -5.65 4.74
CA LYS A 247 -12.72 -7.00 5.21
C LYS A 247 -14.13 -7.42 4.78
N ALA A 248 -15.04 -6.47 4.59
CA ALA A 248 -16.37 -6.69 4.03
C ALA A 248 -16.41 -6.74 2.47
N GLY A 249 -15.27 -6.75 1.79
CA GLY A 249 -15.19 -6.90 0.33
C GLY A 249 -15.47 -5.62 -0.48
N PHE A 250 -15.12 -4.45 0.06
CA PHE A 250 -15.35 -3.14 -0.56
C PHE A 250 -14.82 -3.02 -2.00
N ASP A 251 -15.74 -2.83 -2.96
CA ASP A 251 -15.44 -2.63 -4.38
C ASP A 251 -15.03 -1.19 -4.71
N GLY A 252 -13.87 -0.78 -4.22
CA GLY A 252 -13.25 0.51 -4.50
C GLY A 252 -11.75 0.46 -4.29
N PHE A 253 -11.15 1.55 -3.82
CA PHE A 253 -9.73 1.57 -3.44
C PHE A 253 -9.48 2.49 -2.26
N TYR A 254 -8.34 2.29 -1.61
CA TYR A 254 -7.89 3.06 -0.44
C TYR A 254 -6.38 3.28 -0.52
N MET A 255 -5.84 4.09 0.40
CA MET A 255 -4.41 4.39 0.45
C MET A 255 -3.79 3.90 1.77
N LYS A 256 -2.71 3.11 1.70
CA LYS A 256 -1.90 2.68 2.86
C LYS A 256 -0.48 3.28 2.75
N PRO A 257 -0.03 4.11 3.70
CA PRO A 257 1.35 4.60 3.72
C PRO A 257 2.31 3.58 4.33
N ILE A 258 3.51 3.47 3.77
CA ILE A 258 4.66 2.75 4.33
C ILE A 258 5.82 3.75 4.48
N TYR A 259 6.50 3.74 5.62
CA TYR A 259 7.54 4.72 5.96
C TYR A 259 8.93 4.18 5.67
N ILE A 260 9.78 4.98 5.02
CA ILE A 260 11.20 4.69 4.76
C ILE A 260 12.08 5.80 5.33
N TYR A 261 12.96 5.43 6.25
CA TYR A 261 13.89 6.30 6.95
C TYR A 261 15.17 6.52 6.12
N THR A 262 15.87 7.62 6.40
CA THR A 262 17.09 8.02 5.67
C THR A 262 18.20 8.43 6.64
N SER A 263 19.40 8.70 6.12
CA SER A 263 20.52 9.26 6.90
C SER A 263 20.22 10.60 7.56
N ASN A 264 19.25 11.35 7.03
CA ASN A 264 18.77 12.56 7.68
C ASN A 264 17.51 12.22 8.49
N PRO A 265 17.55 12.21 9.84
CA PRO A 265 16.39 11.85 10.66
C PRO A 265 15.22 12.85 10.54
N LYS A 266 15.41 13.99 9.86
CA LYS A 266 14.34 14.94 9.50
C LYS A 266 13.62 14.59 8.19
N ILE A 267 14.10 13.59 7.44
CA ILE A 267 13.56 13.15 6.15
C ILE A 267 13.12 11.69 6.26
N THR A 268 11.80 11.49 6.19
CA THR A 268 11.15 10.19 6.02
C THR A 268 10.38 10.21 4.71
N TYR A 269 10.61 9.21 3.86
CA TYR A 269 9.81 8.98 2.67
C TYR A 269 8.55 8.19 3.03
N ASN A 270 7.41 8.62 2.48
CA ASN A 270 6.16 7.89 2.55
C ASN A 270 5.91 7.23 1.19
N TYR A 271 5.94 5.90 1.16
CA TYR A 271 5.46 5.09 0.05
C TYR A 271 3.95 4.91 0.20
N ASN A 272 3.19 5.71 -0.53
CA ASN A 272 1.73 5.68 -0.50
C ASN A 272 1.25 4.64 -1.52
N LEU A 273 0.82 3.48 -1.03
CA LEU A 273 0.23 2.42 -1.84
C LEU A 273 -1.25 2.71 -2.06
N PHE A 274 -1.68 2.79 -3.30
CA PHE A 274 -3.10 2.80 -3.67
C PHE A 274 -3.51 1.35 -3.88
N LEU A 275 -4.45 0.86 -3.05
CA LEU A 275 -4.79 -0.56 -2.93
C LEU A 275 -6.24 -0.81 -3.36
N ASN A 276 -6.45 -1.84 -4.18
CA ASN A 276 -7.78 -2.35 -4.50
C ASN A 276 -8.47 -2.83 -3.20
N GLY A 277 -9.66 -2.33 -2.90
CA GLY A 277 -10.40 -2.61 -1.66
C GLY A 277 -10.87 -4.06 -1.51
N ARG A 278 -10.97 -4.81 -2.63
CA ARG A 278 -11.44 -6.19 -2.67
C ARG A 278 -10.30 -7.21 -2.63
N SER A 279 -9.24 -7.00 -3.41
CA SER A 279 -8.10 -7.95 -3.51
C SER A 279 -6.88 -7.53 -2.68
N GLY A 280 -6.79 -6.25 -2.28
CA GLY A 280 -5.58 -5.68 -1.69
C GLY A 280 -4.43 -5.51 -2.68
N ASN A 281 -4.68 -5.64 -3.99
CA ASN A 281 -3.64 -5.49 -5.01
C ASN A 281 -3.15 -4.03 -5.08
N VAL A 282 -1.85 -3.83 -5.28
CA VAL A 282 -1.28 -2.51 -5.50
C VAL A 282 -1.69 -2.00 -6.87
N LEU A 283 -2.49 -0.94 -6.93
CA LEU A 283 -2.90 -0.28 -8.16
C LEU A 283 -1.85 0.72 -8.63
N PHE A 284 -1.25 1.46 -7.69
CA PHE A 284 -0.29 2.53 -7.96
C PHE A 284 0.55 2.82 -6.70
N ILE A 285 1.78 3.30 -6.88
CA ILE A 285 2.67 3.70 -5.78
C ILE A 285 3.10 5.16 -5.99
N HIS A 286 2.97 5.99 -4.94
CA HIS A 286 3.48 7.35 -4.94
C HIS A 286 4.38 7.62 -3.75
N GLN A 287 5.63 8.04 -4.00
CA GLN A 287 6.59 8.39 -2.95
C GLN A 287 6.58 9.90 -2.67
N THR A 288 6.51 10.29 -1.39
CA THR A 288 6.57 11.71 -0.96
C THR A 288 7.48 11.90 0.25
N ASN A 289 8.05 13.10 0.40
CA ASN A 289 8.76 13.48 1.64
C ASN A 289 7.70 13.85 2.69
N GLY A 290 7.46 12.96 3.65
CA GLY A 290 6.33 13.08 4.56
C GLY A 290 4.96 12.96 3.86
N LEU A 291 3.92 13.54 4.48
CA LEU A 291 2.53 13.46 4.04
C LEU A 291 2.35 14.05 2.63
N ILE A 292 1.56 13.38 1.76
CA ILE A 292 1.24 13.90 0.43
C ILE A 292 0.66 15.31 0.57
N PRO A 293 1.35 16.35 0.07
CA PRO A 293 0.84 17.71 0.17
C PRO A 293 -0.41 17.82 -0.71
N PRO A 294 -1.48 18.50 -0.30
CA PRO A 294 -2.75 18.44 -1.04
C PRO A 294 -2.71 18.92 -2.50
N ALA A 295 -1.71 19.72 -2.88
CA ALA A 295 -1.44 20.10 -4.27
C ALA A 295 -0.90 18.94 -5.13
N ALA A 296 -0.23 17.95 -4.54
CA ALA A 296 0.31 16.80 -5.26
C ALA A 296 -0.79 15.87 -5.81
N PHE A 297 -2.00 15.87 -5.23
CA PHE A 297 -3.08 14.97 -5.67
C PHE A 297 -3.50 15.16 -7.12
N LYS A 298 -3.30 16.35 -7.71
CA LYS A 298 -3.51 16.55 -9.15
C LYS A 298 -2.56 15.65 -9.96
N TYR A 299 -1.26 15.72 -9.69
CA TYR A 299 -0.24 14.92 -10.36
C TYR A 299 -0.36 13.42 -10.05
N VAL A 300 -0.69 13.06 -8.81
CA VAL A 300 -0.97 11.66 -8.42
C VAL A 300 -2.14 11.10 -9.23
N GLN A 301 -3.22 11.87 -9.37
CA GLN A 301 -4.36 11.48 -10.17
C GLN A 301 -4.00 11.31 -11.65
N GLU A 302 -3.30 12.28 -12.25
CA GLU A 302 -2.88 12.23 -13.65
C GLU A 302 -2.03 10.97 -13.92
N ARG A 303 -1.04 10.68 -13.07
CA ARG A 303 -0.19 9.48 -13.19
C ARG A 303 -0.94 8.17 -12.95
N MET A 304 -1.85 8.13 -11.96
CA MET A 304 -2.65 6.94 -11.70
C MET A 304 -3.66 6.69 -12.83
N GLU A 305 -4.19 7.75 -13.44
CA GLU A 305 -5.06 7.67 -14.61
C GLU A 305 -4.31 7.19 -15.86
N GLU A 306 -3.13 7.73 -16.15
CA GLU A 306 -2.21 7.22 -17.20
C GLU A 306 -1.94 5.73 -17.03
N TRP A 307 -1.56 5.31 -15.81
CA TRP A 307 -1.25 3.91 -15.49
C TRP A 307 -2.47 2.99 -15.67
N LEU A 308 -3.63 3.38 -15.16
CA LEU A 308 -4.85 2.58 -15.29
C LEU A 308 -5.31 2.47 -16.75
N VAL A 309 -5.26 3.56 -17.52
CA VAL A 309 -5.61 3.58 -18.95
C VAL A 309 -4.64 2.73 -19.78
N ALA A 310 -3.34 2.76 -19.49
CA ALA A 310 -2.35 1.92 -20.16
C ALA A 310 -2.58 0.40 -19.96
N ASN A 311 -3.31 0.02 -18.91
CA ASN A 311 -3.68 -1.35 -18.58
C ASN A 311 -5.14 -1.71 -18.95
N MET A 312 -5.93 -0.77 -19.47
CA MET A 312 -7.28 -1.00 -20.01
C MET A 312 -7.24 -1.56 -21.43
N ASP A 313 -8.21 -2.40 -21.81
CA ASP A 313 -8.43 -2.76 -23.22
C ASP A 313 -9.05 -1.60 -24.03
N PRO A 314 -9.02 -1.63 -25.38
CA PRO A 314 -9.52 -0.51 -26.20
C PRO A 314 -10.99 -0.15 -25.99
N LYS A 315 -11.84 -1.11 -25.59
CA LYS A 315 -13.26 -0.86 -25.30
C LYS A 315 -13.38 -0.13 -23.94
N GLN A 316 -12.68 -0.63 -22.92
CA GLN A 316 -12.59 0.02 -21.61
C GLN A 316 -12.02 1.44 -21.71
N GLN A 317 -10.97 1.65 -22.51
CA GLN A 317 -10.40 2.97 -22.77
C GLN A 317 -11.44 3.92 -23.39
N LYS A 318 -12.20 3.46 -24.38
CA LYS A 318 -13.28 4.26 -24.99
C LYS A 318 -14.37 4.63 -23.98
N GLU A 319 -14.92 3.63 -23.27
CA GLU A 319 -15.93 3.86 -22.21
C GLU A 319 -15.42 4.86 -21.14
N PHE A 320 -14.13 4.81 -20.81
CA PHE A 320 -13.51 5.73 -19.88
C PHE A 320 -13.41 7.17 -20.41
N GLN A 321 -13.03 7.37 -21.68
CA GLN A 321 -13.01 8.71 -22.30
C GLN A 321 -14.43 9.27 -22.48
N ASP A 322 -15.39 8.45 -22.91
CA ASP A 322 -16.80 8.85 -23.01
C ASP A 322 -17.34 9.29 -21.65
N SER A 323 -16.95 8.60 -20.56
CA SER A 323 -17.32 8.95 -19.19
C SER A 323 -16.66 10.24 -18.64
N LYS A 324 -15.50 10.67 -19.18
CA LYS A 324 -14.86 11.95 -18.83
C LYS A 324 -15.66 13.14 -19.33
N SER A 325 -16.19 13.03 -20.54
CA SER A 325 -16.95 14.09 -21.22
C SER A 325 -18.29 14.36 -20.54
N GLN A 326 -18.85 13.37 -19.83
CA GLN A 326 -20.03 13.54 -19.00
C GLN A 326 -19.65 14.13 -17.64
N VAL A 327 -19.66 15.46 -17.53
CA VAL A 327 -19.31 16.21 -16.31
C VAL A 327 -20.17 15.78 -15.11
N ARG A 328 -19.66 14.85 -14.31
CA ARG A 328 -20.17 14.55 -12.96
C ARG A 328 -19.24 15.19 -11.95
N SER A 329 -19.71 16.23 -11.29
CA SER A 329 -19.05 16.76 -10.08
C SER A 329 -18.99 15.66 -9.01
N PRO A 330 -17.80 15.21 -8.57
CA PRO A 330 -17.70 14.20 -7.53
C PRO A 330 -18.13 14.80 -6.19
N SER A 331 -19.40 14.61 -5.86
CA SER A 331 -19.95 14.96 -4.56
C SER A 331 -19.53 13.93 -3.51
N PRO A 332 -19.11 14.35 -2.30
CA PRO A 332 -18.94 13.42 -1.19
C PRO A 332 -20.26 12.71 -0.91
N GLN A 333 -20.27 11.37 -0.91
CA GLN A 333 -21.44 10.64 -0.47
C GLN A 333 -21.65 10.89 1.03
N LYS A 334 -22.80 11.47 1.39
CA LYS A 334 -23.24 11.47 2.79
C LYS A 334 -23.57 10.03 3.17
N THR A 335 -22.93 9.54 4.21
CA THR A 335 -23.31 8.28 4.85
C THR A 335 -24.67 8.44 5.53
N THR A 336 -25.71 7.84 4.95
CA THR A 336 -26.94 7.54 5.69
C THR A 336 -26.63 6.34 6.59
N PRO A 337 -26.80 6.42 7.92
CA PRO A 337 -26.68 5.25 8.78
C PRO A 337 -27.75 4.23 8.39
N GLN A 338 -27.38 2.96 8.20
CA GLN A 338 -28.38 1.89 8.17
C GLN A 338 -29.10 1.84 9.53
N PRO A 339 -30.43 1.71 9.56
CA PRO A 339 -31.16 1.66 10.82
C PRO A 339 -30.87 0.34 11.53
N VAL A 340 -30.13 0.42 12.64
CA VAL A 340 -30.10 -0.66 13.62
C VAL A 340 -31.52 -0.84 14.15
N LYS A 341 -32.07 -2.05 14.01
CA LYS A 341 -33.34 -2.41 14.65
C LYS A 341 -33.17 -2.29 16.17
N GLN A 342 -33.69 -1.23 16.76
CA GLN A 342 -33.84 -1.14 18.21
C GLN A 342 -35.04 -2.00 18.64
N ASP A 343 -34.75 -3.07 19.35
CA ASP A 343 -35.78 -3.83 20.03
C ASP A 343 -36.37 -3.02 21.18
N LYS A 344 -37.68 -3.19 21.41
CA LYS A 344 -38.43 -2.41 22.40
C LYS A 344 -38.19 -2.98 23.80
N SER A 345 -37.72 -2.15 24.73
CA SER A 345 -37.98 -2.35 26.16
C SER A 345 -38.44 -1.05 26.79
N LYS A 346 -39.58 -1.09 27.48
CA LYS A 346 -40.18 0.04 28.20
C LYS A 346 -39.74 0.00 29.66
N THR A 347 -39.19 1.10 30.17
CA THR A 347 -39.37 1.47 31.59
C THR A 347 -39.32 2.99 31.79
N GLN A 348 -40.40 3.55 32.34
CA GLN A 348 -40.44 4.82 33.11
C GLN A 348 -40.64 4.42 34.59
N PRO A 349 -40.18 5.17 35.61
CA PRO A 349 -40.47 6.59 35.90
C PRO A 349 -39.21 7.42 36.26
N GLN A 350 -39.18 8.70 36.68
CA GLN A 350 -40.12 9.85 36.76
C GLN A 350 -39.26 11.15 36.75
N PRO A 351 -39.82 12.38 36.62
CA PRO A 351 -39.03 13.62 36.64
C PRO A 351 -38.85 14.18 38.06
N VAL A 352 -37.66 14.75 38.35
CA VAL A 352 -37.40 15.56 39.56
C VAL A 352 -36.89 16.94 39.15
N LYS A 353 -37.20 17.92 40.01
CA LYS A 353 -37.24 19.36 39.75
C LYS A 353 -35.88 20.02 39.52
N GLN A 354 -35.95 21.21 38.92
CA GLN A 354 -34.93 22.24 39.00
C GLN A 354 -34.51 22.52 40.44
N ASP A 355 -33.27 22.95 40.64
CA ASP A 355 -33.03 24.06 41.56
C ASP A 355 -31.94 25.01 41.04
N LYS A 356 -32.01 26.27 41.47
CA LYS A 356 -31.09 27.35 41.11
C LYS A 356 -30.26 27.75 42.33
N SER A 357 -28.94 27.70 42.23
CA SER A 357 -28.08 28.48 43.12
C SER A 357 -26.90 29.10 42.37
N LYS A 358 -26.83 30.44 42.44
CA LYS A 358 -25.65 31.22 42.07
C LYS A 358 -24.59 31.03 43.15
N GLN A 359 -23.31 30.99 42.77
CA GLN A 359 -22.26 31.74 43.46
C GLN A 359 -20.97 31.79 42.62
N GLN A 360 -20.53 33.01 42.29
CA GLN A 360 -19.11 33.27 42.03
C GLN A 360 -18.38 33.32 43.38
N PRO A 361 -17.07 33.05 43.40
CA PRO A 361 -16.17 34.10 43.88
C PRO A 361 -15.12 34.56 42.86
N GLU A 362 -14.50 35.69 43.19
CA GLU A 362 -13.57 36.50 42.40
C GLU A 362 -12.09 36.04 42.49
N PRO A 363 -11.14 36.66 41.75
CA PRO A 363 -9.86 36.04 41.41
C PRO A 363 -8.73 36.30 42.42
N VAL A 364 -7.72 35.42 42.38
CA VAL A 364 -6.43 35.63 43.07
C VAL A 364 -5.29 35.81 42.05
N LYS A 365 -4.56 36.91 42.17
CA LYS A 365 -3.21 37.16 41.61
C LYS A 365 -2.28 37.53 42.80
N PRO A 366 -0.95 37.67 42.62
CA PRO A 366 -0.01 36.64 42.17
C PRO A 366 1.18 36.50 43.15
N GLY A 367 1.66 35.28 43.42
CA GLY A 367 2.83 35.06 44.28
C GLY A 367 4.16 35.04 43.52
N LYS A 368 5.07 35.98 43.83
CA LYS A 368 6.51 35.90 43.48
C LYS A 368 7.29 35.22 44.60
N VAL A 369 7.89 34.05 44.37
CA VAL A 369 9.02 33.44 45.12
C VAL A 369 9.64 32.37 44.18
N LYS A 370 10.95 32.24 43.95
CA LYS A 370 12.14 33.07 44.25
C LYS A 370 13.09 32.96 43.06
#